data_AF-A0A7S3HYD1-F1
#
_entry.id   AF-A0A7S3HYD1-F1
#
_cell.length_a   1.000
_cell.length_b   1.000
_cell.length_c   1.000
_cell.angle_alpha   90.00
_cell.angle_beta   90.00
_cell.angle_gamma   90.00
#
_symmetry.space_group_name_H-M   'P 1'
#
loop_
_entity.id
_entity.type
_entity.pdbx_description
1 polymer ?
#
loop_
_entity_poly.entity_id
_entity_poly.type
_entity_poly.pdbx_seq_one_letter_code
_entity_poly.pdbx_strand_id
1 'polypeptide(L)'
;SPRWVGSEPSGGCGMDSTSAIVVTPELQEVMREYTKAVMRDKPDNLLEYSQHWFVTKYTERRMAAYELESSTSDVFASLSGDVQDQIEDLFKRFDADSDSQLTIEELRVLTTQVELFSFFAEDTASLFSLLDLDSNDFVGWQEFSHAMAVWVKDFGAK
;
A
#
# COMPACT_ATOMS: atom_id res chain seq x y z
N SER A 1 50.72 -49.46 24.47
CA SER A 1 50.00 -48.76 25.56
C SER A 1 50.93 -47.74 26.22
N PRO A 2 50.44 -46.62 26.77
CA PRO A 2 49.05 -46.34 27.11
C PRO A 2 48.46 -45.02 26.55
N ARG A 3 47.16 -45.13 26.28
CA ARG A 3 46.14 -44.09 26.24
C ARG A 3 46.04 -43.42 27.62
N TRP A 4 46.02 -42.10 27.66
CA TRP A 4 45.61 -41.34 28.85
C TRP A 4 44.44 -40.42 28.52
N VAL A 5 43.38 -40.61 29.30
CA VAL A 5 42.11 -39.91 29.37
C VAL A 5 42.24 -38.81 30.43
N GLY A 6 41.66 -37.64 30.18
CA GLY A 6 41.45 -36.59 31.19
C GLY A 6 40.60 -35.47 30.58
N SER A 7 39.27 -35.58 30.64
CA SER A 7 38.40 -34.98 31.66
C SER A 7 37.91 -33.58 31.24
N GLU A 8 36.64 -33.54 30.85
CA GLU A 8 35.85 -32.32 30.60
C GLU A 8 35.82 -31.41 31.84
N PRO A 9 35.87 -30.08 31.67
CA PRO A 9 35.19 -29.19 32.59
C PRO A 9 33.73 -29.03 32.11
N SER A 10 32.85 -29.67 32.86
CA SER A 10 31.43 -29.32 32.96
C SER A 10 31.30 -27.85 33.36
N GLY A 11 30.76 -27.05 32.44
CA GLY A 11 30.46 -25.64 32.63
C GLY A 11 29.21 -25.27 31.85
N GLY A 12 28.10 -25.90 32.19
CA GLY A 12 26.78 -25.50 31.71
C GLY A 12 26.34 -24.19 32.35
N CYS A 13 26.14 -23.16 31.53
CA CYS A 13 25.17 -22.08 31.71
C CYS A 13 24.91 -21.58 30.28
N GLY A 14 23.92 -22.08 29.56
CA GLY A 14 22.52 -21.87 29.91
C GLY A 14 22.04 -20.56 29.29
N MET A 15 22.05 -20.47 27.95
CA MET A 15 21.11 -19.64 27.19
C MET A 15 20.70 -20.43 25.96
N ASP A 16 19.88 -21.44 26.21
CA ASP A 16 18.99 -22.00 25.20
C ASP A 16 18.11 -20.86 24.67
N SER A 17 18.52 -20.28 23.55
CA SER A 17 17.69 -19.37 22.76
C SER A 17 16.98 -20.16 21.67
N THR A 18 16.34 -21.28 22.01
CA THR A 18 15.35 -21.92 21.13
C THR A 18 14.05 -21.13 21.15
N SER A 19 14.11 -19.97 20.52
CA SER A 19 12.99 -19.45 19.75
C SER A 19 13.62 -19.18 18.40
N ALA A 20 13.58 -20.17 17.50
CA ALA A 20 14.14 -20.02 16.17
C ALA A 20 13.42 -18.83 15.51
N ILE A 21 14.06 -17.66 15.49
CA ILE A 21 13.55 -16.49 14.77
C ILE A 21 13.63 -16.88 13.30
N VAL A 22 12.48 -17.26 12.73
CA VAL A 22 12.37 -17.56 11.31
C VAL A 22 12.46 -16.22 10.58
N VAL A 23 13.67 -15.88 10.15
CA VAL A 23 13.88 -14.75 9.25
C VAL A 23 13.31 -15.16 7.90
N THR A 24 12.27 -14.47 7.46
CA THR A 24 11.68 -14.72 6.15
C THR A 24 12.68 -14.31 5.06
N PRO A 25 12.82 -15.09 3.97
CA PRO A 25 13.76 -14.76 2.89
C PRO A 25 13.47 -13.40 2.25
N GLU A 26 12.20 -12.97 2.25
CA GLU A 26 11.75 -11.68 1.74
C GLU A 26 12.37 -10.52 2.55
N LEU A 27 12.48 -10.66 3.88
CA LEU A 27 13.09 -9.65 4.73
C LEU A 27 14.57 -9.43 4.39
N GLN A 28 15.30 -10.51 4.08
CA GLN A 28 16.72 -10.43 3.72
C GLN A 28 16.93 -9.69 2.40
N GLU A 29 16.05 -9.88 1.43
CA GLU A 29 16.09 -9.17 0.15
C GLU A 29 15.84 -7.67 0.33
N VAL A 30 14.77 -7.31 1.03
CA VAL A 30 14.41 -5.91 1.31
C VAL A 30 15.57 -5.19 2.02
N MET A 31 16.15 -5.82 3.05
CA MET A 31 17.27 -5.23 3.79
C MET A 31 18.54 -5.07 2.94
N ARG A 32 18.78 -6.00 2.00
CA ARG A 32 19.90 -5.92 1.05
C ARG A 32 19.72 -4.76 0.08
N GLU A 33 18.51 -4.58 -0.46
CA GLU A 33 18.19 -3.47 -1.36
C GLU A 33 18.34 -2.12 -0.66
N TYR A 34 17.81 -1.99 0.57
CA TYR A 34 17.94 -0.79 1.38
C TYR A 34 19.42 -0.44 1.64
N THR A 35 20.21 -1.42 2.07
CA THR A 35 21.64 -1.22 2.33
C THR A 35 22.39 -0.73 1.08
N LYS A 36 22.09 -1.31 -0.09
CA LYS A 36 22.66 -0.85 -1.36
C LYS A 36 22.25 0.58 -1.69
N ALA A 37 20.99 0.94 -1.47
CA ALA A 37 20.47 2.28 -1.75
C ALA A 37 21.13 3.34 -0.86
N VAL A 38 21.26 3.08 0.45
CA VAL A 38 21.98 3.97 1.38
C VAL A 38 23.45 4.15 0.97
N MET A 39 24.13 3.07 0.57
CA MET A 39 25.53 3.15 0.12
C MET A 39 25.69 3.93 -1.20
N ARG A 40 24.69 3.84 -2.09
CA ARG A 40 24.65 4.56 -3.37
C ARG A 40 24.42 6.05 -3.15
N ASP A 41 23.37 6.40 -2.41
CA ASP A 41 22.86 7.77 -2.30
C ASP A 41 23.55 8.58 -1.22
N LYS A 42 24.15 7.91 -0.22
CA LYS A 42 24.87 8.52 0.92
C LYS A 42 24.07 9.68 1.53
N PRO A 43 22.85 9.42 2.05
CA PRO A 43 21.99 10.46 2.57
C PRO A 43 22.58 11.12 3.83
N ASP A 44 22.42 12.43 3.96
CA ASP A 44 22.82 13.18 5.15
C ASP A 44 21.94 12.86 6.36
N ASN A 45 20.63 12.63 6.13
CA ASN A 45 19.66 12.23 7.14
C ASN A 45 19.16 10.80 6.89
N LEU A 46 19.78 9.83 7.56
CA LEU A 46 19.46 8.41 7.36
C LEU A 46 18.03 8.07 7.82
N LEU A 47 17.51 8.72 8.86
CA LEU A 47 16.18 8.43 9.39
C LEU A 47 15.10 8.80 8.37
N GLU A 48 15.13 10.03 7.89
CA GLU A 48 14.19 10.53 6.89
C GLU A 48 14.29 9.75 5.57
N TYR A 49 15.51 9.46 5.13
CA TYR A 49 15.74 8.61 3.97
C TYR A 49 15.15 7.21 4.14
N SER A 50 15.32 6.60 5.32
CA SER A 50 14.79 5.26 5.60
C SER A 50 13.28 5.23 5.53
N GLN A 51 12.60 6.20 6.16
CA GLN A 51 11.15 6.30 6.14
C GLN A 51 10.62 6.42 4.71
N HIS A 52 11.18 7.35 3.94
CA HIS A 52 10.82 7.52 2.54
C HIS A 52 11.08 6.24 1.73
N TRP A 53 12.29 5.67 1.83
CA TRP A 53 12.67 4.49 1.05
C TRP A 53 11.73 3.30 1.31
N PHE A 54 11.42 3.00 2.57
CA PHE A 54 10.54 1.87 2.91
C PHE A 54 9.10 2.11 2.46
N VAL A 55 8.55 3.33 2.66
CA VAL A 55 7.21 3.68 2.19
C VAL A 55 7.12 3.61 0.67
N THR A 56 8.10 4.17 -0.06
CA THR A 56 8.16 4.09 -1.52
C THR A 56 8.24 2.64 -1.98
N LYS A 57 9.13 1.83 -1.41
CA LYS A 57 9.30 0.43 -1.81
C LYS A 57 8.08 -0.44 -1.53
N TYR A 58 7.45 -0.24 -0.38
CA TYR A 58 6.18 -0.90 -0.05
C TYR A 58 5.11 -0.51 -1.08
N THR A 59 4.98 0.79 -1.36
CA THR A 59 4.00 1.30 -2.34
C THR A 59 4.26 0.74 -3.73
N GLU A 60 5.51 0.74 -4.21
CA GLU A 60 5.88 0.16 -5.52
C GLU A 60 5.50 -1.31 -5.60
N ARG A 61 5.85 -2.11 -4.58
CA ARG A 61 5.54 -3.55 -4.55
C ARG A 61 4.04 -3.81 -4.47
N ARG A 62 3.32 -3.04 -3.65
CA ARG A 62 1.87 -3.10 -3.52
C ARG A 62 1.20 -2.79 -4.85
N MET A 63 1.51 -1.65 -5.45
CA MET A 63 0.96 -1.22 -6.75
C MET A 63 1.29 -2.20 -7.88
N ALA A 64 2.46 -2.83 -7.87
CA ALA A 64 2.85 -3.83 -8.86
C ALA A 64 2.11 -5.16 -8.71
N ALA A 65 1.71 -5.53 -7.48
CA ALA A 65 0.94 -6.73 -7.19
C ALA A 65 -0.58 -6.50 -7.21
N TYR A 66 -1.02 -5.25 -7.35
CA TYR A 66 -2.43 -4.89 -7.34
C TYR A 66 -3.09 -5.31 -8.66
N GLU A 67 -3.88 -6.37 -8.61
CA GLU A 67 -4.74 -6.81 -9.72
C GLU A 67 -6.16 -6.30 -9.51
N LEU A 68 -6.56 -5.32 -10.32
CA LEU A 68 -7.90 -4.75 -10.30
C LEU A 68 -8.73 -5.35 -11.44
N GLU A 69 -9.94 -5.77 -11.15
CA GLU A 69 -10.85 -6.26 -12.19
C GLU A 69 -11.29 -5.13 -13.13
N SER A 70 -11.68 -5.46 -14.36
CA SER A 70 -12.28 -4.47 -15.26
C SER A 70 -13.57 -3.92 -14.67
N SER A 71 -13.77 -2.60 -14.74
CA SER A 71 -15.04 -1.98 -14.34
C SER A 71 -16.20 -2.53 -15.17
N THR A 72 -17.33 -2.75 -14.52
CA THR A 72 -18.61 -3.16 -15.12
C THR A 72 -19.45 -1.97 -15.57
N SER A 73 -19.01 -0.74 -15.29
CA SER A 73 -19.74 0.48 -15.62
C SER A 73 -19.62 0.84 -17.10
N ASP A 74 -20.75 0.88 -17.80
CA ASP A 74 -20.81 1.36 -19.19
C ASP A 74 -20.36 2.82 -19.33
N VAL A 75 -20.62 3.65 -18.31
CA VAL A 75 -20.22 5.07 -18.31
C VAL A 75 -18.71 5.18 -18.24
N PHE A 76 -18.07 4.37 -17.40
CA PHE A 76 -16.61 4.29 -17.30
C PHE A 76 -15.98 3.83 -18.61
N ALA A 77 -16.50 2.75 -19.20
CA ALA A 77 -16.03 2.23 -20.48
C ALA A 77 -16.16 3.24 -21.64
N SER A 78 -17.08 4.21 -21.51
CA SER A 78 -17.27 5.28 -22.51
C SER A 78 -16.27 6.43 -22.43
N LEU A 79 -15.46 6.51 -21.35
CA LEU A 79 -14.44 7.54 -21.18
C LEU A 79 -13.20 7.27 -22.03
N SER A 80 -12.36 8.29 -22.23
CA SER A 80 -11.03 8.10 -22.83
C SER A 80 -10.13 7.25 -21.94
N GLY A 81 -9.27 6.42 -22.54
CA GLY A 81 -8.30 5.57 -21.82
C GLY A 81 -7.49 6.34 -20.77
N ASP A 82 -7.00 7.54 -21.10
CA ASP A 82 -6.23 8.37 -20.16
C ASP A 82 -7.00 8.72 -18.86
N VAL A 83 -8.33 8.83 -18.94
CA VAL A 83 -9.18 9.13 -17.78
C VAL A 83 -9.50 7.84 -17.03
N GLN A 84 -9.71 6.73 -17.74
CA GLN A 84 -9.87 5.41 -17.13
C GLN A 84 -8.63 5.05 -16.30
N ASP A 85 -7.44 5.22 -16.88
CA ASP A 85 -6.15 4.99 -16.21
C ASP A 85 -6.00 5.88 -14.97
N GLN A 86 -6.39 7.16 -15.04
CA GLN A 86 -6.35 8.07 -13.89
C GLN A 86 -7.28 7.62 -12.77
N ILE A 87 -8.49 7.18 -13.09
CA ILE A 87 -9.47 6.69 -12.09
C ILE A 87 -8.97 5.39 -11.46
N GLU A 88 -8.40 4.47 -12.25
CA GLU A 88 -7.78 3.24 -11.75
C GLU A 88 -6.59 3.54 -10.83
N ASP A 89 -5.69 4.41 -11.26
CA ASP A 89 -4.51 4.80 -10.48
C ASP A 89 -4.89 5.49 -9.18
N LEU A 90 -5.94 6.32 -9.20
CA LEU A 90 -6.49 6.92 -7.99
C LEU A 90 -6.96 5.82 -7.05
N PHE A 91 -7.83 4.91 -7.50
CA PHE A 91 -8.34 3.82 -6.65
C PHE A 91 -7.23 2.95 -6.05
N LYS A 92 -6.24 2.54 -6.86
CA LYS A 92 -5.11 1.72 -6.38
C LYS A 92 -4.24 2.45 -5.36
N ARG A 93 -4.11 3.78 -5.46
CA ARG A 93 -3.40 4.57 -4.44
C ARG A 93 -4.15 4.64 -3.12
N PHE A 94 -5.47 4.56 -3.21
CA PHE A 94 -6.42 4.82 -2.14
C PHE A 94 -6.66 3.61 -1.27
N ASP A 95 -6.84 2.47 -1.91
CA ASP A 95 -6.98 1.17 -1.25
C ASP A 95 -5.60 0.74 -0.73
N ALA A 96 -5.37 1.00 0.56
CA ALA A 96 -4.06 0.86 1.18
C ALA A 96 -3.77 -0.60 1.53
N ASP A 97 -4.80 -1.38 1.88
CA ASP A 97 -4.68 -2.79 2.21
C ASP A 97 -4.90 -3.73 1.02
N SER A 98 -5.25 -3.18 -0.15
CA SER A 98 -5.45 -3.90 -1.40
C SER A 98 -6.63 -4.87 -1.35
N ASP A 99 -7.67 -4.55 -0.57
CA ASP A 99 -8.87 -5.38 -0.43
C ASP A 99 -9.96 -5.09 -1.48
N SER A 100 -9.69 -4.18 -2.42
CA SER A 100 -10.61 -3.71 -3.48
C SER A 100 -11.83 -2.94 -2.97
N GLN A 101 -11.77 -2.44 -1.74
CA GLN A 101 -12.79 -1.64 -1.09
C GLN A 101 -12.12 -0.42 -0.44
N LEU A 102 -12.85 0.69 -0.36
CA LEU A 102 -12.36 1.87 0.34
C LEU A 102 -13.19 2.09 1.59
N THR A 103 -12.51 2.09 2.73
CA THR A 103 -13.09 2.49 4.01
C THR A 103 -13.16 4.02 4.12
N ILE A 104 -14.02 4.52 5.03
CA ILE A 104 -14.12 5.96 5.29
C ILE A 104 -12.79 6.56 5.80
N GLU A 105 -11.98 5.80 6.53
CA GLU A 105 -10.69 6.29 7.04
C GLU A 105 -9.65 6.39 5.92
N GLU A 106 -9.63 5.43 5.00
CA GLU A 106 -8.82 5.54 3.79
C GLU A 106 -9.26 6.76 2.99
N LEU A 107 -10.56 6.91 2.69
CA LEU A 107 -11.13 8.09 2.03
C LEU A 107 -10.77 9.42 2.71
N ARG A 108 -10.71 9.45 4.04
CA ARG A 108 -10.36 10.65 4.80
C ARG A 108 -8.92 11.09 4.55
N VAL A 109 -7.97 10.15 4.60
CA VAL A 109 -6.56 10.45 4.30
C VAL A 109 -6.44 11.06 2.90
N LEU A 110 -7.28 10.64 1.95
CA LEU A 110 -7.24 11.11 0.56
C LEU A 110 -7.80 12.50 0.36
N THR A 111 -8.92 12.83 1.02
CA THR A 111 -9.47 14.19 0.97
C THR A 111 -8.46 15.25 1.41
N THR A 112 -7.46 14.86 2.22
CA THR A 112 -6.35 15.74 2.62
C THR A 112 -5.16 15.76 1.64
N GLN A 113 -5.00 14.72 0.81
CA GLN A 113 -3.85 14.58 -0.09
C GLN A 113 -4.17 15.00 -1.54
N VAL A 114 -5.44 14.95 -1.95
CA VAL A 114 -5.86 15.18 -3.32
C VAL A 114 -6.88 16.32 -3.34
N GLU A 115 -6.44 17.50 -3.76
CA GLU A 115 -7.29 18.72 -3.85
C GLU A 115 -8.51 18.54 -4.75
N LEU A 116 -8.45 17.62 -5.71
CA LEU A 116 -9.58 17.24 -6.54
C LEU A 116 -10.79 16.84 -5.70
N PHE A 117 -10.62 16.11 -4.58
CA PHE A 117 -11.72 15.66 -3.73
C PHE A 117 -12.32 16.74 -2.83
N SER A 118 -11.56 17.78 -2.51
CA SER A 118 -12.12 18.98 -1.86
C SER A 118 -13.16 19.69 -2.74
N PHE A 119 -13.20 19.40 -4.04
CA PHE A 119 -14.25 19.87 -4.95
C PHE A 119 -15.52 19.01 -4.88
N PHE A 120 -15.40 17.71 -4.57
CA PHE A 120 -16.54 16.79 -4.54
C PHE A 120 -17.38 16.96 -3.28
N ALA A 121 -16.74 17.25 -2.15
CA ALA A 121 -17.45 17.47 -0.90
C ALA A 121 -16.63 18.31 0.09
N GLU A 122 -17.35 19.03 0.96
CA GLU A 122 -16.79 19.79 2.08
C GLU A 122 -16.27 18.88 3.20
N ASP A 123 -16.78 17.65 3.28
CA ASP A 123 -16.41 16.65 4.29
C ASP A 123 -16.30 15.24 3.68
N THR A 124 -15.42 14.41 4.24
CA THR A 124 -15.21 13.03 3.83
C THR A 124 -16.49 12.20 3.94
N ALA A 125 -17.33 12.43 4.96
CA ALA A 125 -18.59 11.71 5.12
C ALA A 125 -19.56 11.96 3.94
N SER A 126 -19.64 13.20 3.46
CA SER A 126 -20.46 13.56 2.31
C SER A 126 -19.91 12.97 1.01
N LEU A 127 -18.58 12.93 0.85
CA LEU A 127 -17.95 12.23 -0.27
C LEU A 127 -18.24 10.74 -0.22
N PHE A 128 -18.13 10.14 0.97
CA PHE A 128 -18.39 8.73 1.20
C PHE A 128 -19.82 8.38 0.79
N SER A 129 -20.83 9.12 1.28
CA SER A 129 -22.24 8.92 0.89
C SER A 129 -22.54 9.19 -0.58
N LEU A 130 -21.67 9.92 -1.30
CA LEU A 130 -21.81 10.13 -2.74
C LEU A 130 -21.27 8.92 -3.54
N LEU A 131 -20.26 8.25 -3.01
CA LEU A 131 -19.58 7.13 -3.66
C LEU A 131 -20.20 5.76 -3.30
N ASP A 132 -20.64 5.60 -2.05
CA ASP A 132 -21.30 4.40 -1.52
C ASP A 132 -22.76 4.36 -2.01
N LEU A 133 -23.00 3.65 -3.12
CA LEU A 133 -24.31 3.61 -3.79
C LEU A 133 -25.20 2.51 -3.20
N ASP A 134 -24.60 1.43 -2.72
CA ASP A 134 -25.32 0.30 -2.14
C ASP A 134 -25.49 0.40 -0.60
N SER A 135 -24.89 1.42 0.02
CA SER A 135 -24.92 1.70 1.46
C SER A 135 -24.34 0.56 2.30
N ASN A 136 -23.28 -0.09 1.80
CA ASN A 136 -22.62 -1.20 2.48
C ASN A 136 -21.50 -0.76 3.45
N ASP A 137 -21.33 0.55 3.68
CA ASP A 137 -20.27 1.17 4.49
C ASP A 137 -18.84 0.96 3.95
N PHE A 138 -18.72 0.55 2.68
CA PHE A 138 -17.49 0.50 1.90
C PHE A 138 -17.75 1.09 0.50
N VAL A 139 -16.69 1.53 -0.18
CA VAL A 139 -16.80 1.91 -1.60
C VAL A 139 -15.99 0.92 -2.40
N GLY A 140 -16.69 0.01 -3.09
CA GLY A 140 -16.04 -0.96 -3.97
C GLY A 140 -15.50 -0.32 -5.25
N TRP A 141 -14.57 -1.00 -5.93
CA TRP A 141 -14.05 -0.56 -7.23
C TRP A 141 -15.16 -0.24 -8.25
N GLN A 142 -16.21 -1.07 -8.29
CA GLN A 142 -17.30 -0.93 -9.25
C GLN A 142 -18.09 0.38 -9.03
N GLU A 143 -18.32 0.73 -7.76
CA GLU A 143 -19.02 1.94 -7.37
C GLU A 143 -18.14 3.17 -7.60
N PHE A 144 -16.87 3.09 -7.19
CA PHE A 144 -15.91 4.16 -7.40
C PHE A 144 -15.74 4.50 -8.88
N SER A 145 -15.49 3.49 -9.73
CA SER A 145 -15.30 3.69 -11.17
C SER A 145 -16.56 4.25 -11.85
N HIS A 146 -17.75 3.83 -11.42
CA HIS A 146 -19.01 4.38 -11.90
C HIS A 146 -19.21 5.83 -11.48
N ALA A 147 -19.11 6.12 -10.18
CA ALA A 147 -19.35 7.45 -9.62
C ALA A 147 -18.37 8.48 -10.18
N MET A 148 -17.08 8.13 -10.27
CA MET A 148 -16.06 8.97 -10.87
C MET A 148 -16.35 9.20 -12.36
N ALA A 149 -16.80 8.18 -13.09
CA ALA A 149 -17.10 8.33 -14.51
C ALA A 149 -18.32 9.22 -14.78
N VAL A 150 -19.38 9.07 -14.00
CA VAL A 150 -20.55 9.96 -14.04
C VAL A 150 -20.12 11.40 -13.73
N TRP A 151 -19.30 11.59 -12.70
CA TRP A 151 -18.82 12.91 -12.35
C TRP A 151 -17.96 13.56 -13.44
N VAL A 152 -17.00 12.83 -14.02
CA VAL A 152 -16.17 13.36 -15.12
C VAL A 152 -17.03 13.75 -16.31
N LYS A 153 -18.10 13.00 -16.59
CA LYS A 153 -19.02 13.33 -17.67
C LYS A 153 -19.87 14.57 -17.39
N ASP A 154 -20.33 14.73 -16.15
CA ASP A 154 -21.21 15.83 -15.74
C ASP A 154 -20.45 17.14 -15.48
N PHE A 155 -19.20 17.05 -15.00
CA PHE A 155 -18.41 18.20 -14.54
C PHE A 155 -17.06 18.38 -15.24
N GLY A 156 -16.48 17.32 -15.82
CA GLY A 156 -15.17 17.34 -16.48
C GLY A 156 -15.16 17.95 -17.89
N ALA A 157 -16.30 18.44 -18.39
CA ALA A 157 -16.42 19.11 -19.68
C ALA A 157 -16.25 20.65 -19.63
N LYS A 158 -15.58 21.19 -18.60
CA LYS A 158 -15.32 22.64 -18.46
C LYS A 158 -13.84 22.98 -18.55
#